data_AF-A0A7C9A4H3-F1
#
_entry.id   AF-A0A7C9A4H3-F1
#
_cell.length_a   1.000
_cell.length_b   1.000
_cell.length_c   1.000
_cell.angle_alpha   90.00
_cell.angle_beta   90.00
_cell.angle_gamma   90.00
#
_symmetry.space_group_name_H-M   'P 1'
#
loop_
_entity.id
_entity.type
_entity.pdbx_description
1 polymer ?
#
loop_
_entity_poly.entity_id
_entity_poly.type
_entity_poly.pdbx_seq_one_letter_code
_entity_poly.pdbx_strand_id
1 'polypeptide(L)'
;YFDNIISPNHGYYSIVSKDFKETSESCYSTIKKSWAVIDKIGSEPNGLSFLSKKFKTCKYLNNTEELKDFLDSLYCDLAQYESPSFICDAMDKAGKGVDVLSRIQAGVAAYFHASHCLNMKLGEFDETFVGYAWQTCSEMVMPVGWGSNNDSMFPLEKFDMQVFIKDCKHKYSVLPRPHWITTYYGGHDMKLIL
;
A
#
# COMPACT_ATOMS: atom_id res chain seq x y z
N TYR A 1 17.84 8.19 -4.05
CA TYR A 1 18.07 6.99 -3.21
C TYR A 1 18.11 5.77 -4.11
N PHE A 2 18.84 4.72 -3.73
CA PHE A 2 19.08 3.51 -4.55
C PHE A 2 19.74 3.80 -5.91
N ASP A 3 20.74 4.69 -5.89
CA ASP A 3 21.65 5.00 -7.01
C ASP A 3 20.98 5.22 -8.37
N ASN A 4 19.81 5.85 -8.34
CA ASN A 4 18.99 6.15 -9.52
C ASN A 4 18.68 4.91 -10.38
N ILE A 5 18.62 3.73 -9.75
CA ILE A 5 18.24 2.48 -10.42
C ILE A 5 16.76 2.51 -10.81
N ILE A 6 15.91 3.08 -9.96
CA ILE A 6 14.47 3.20 -10.22
C ILE A 6 14.15 4.62 -10.67
N SER A 7 13.57 4.74 -11.86
CA SER A 7 13.05 6.00 -12.38
C SER A 7 11.84 6.45 -11.55
N PRO A 8 11.66 7.76 -11.26
CA PRO A 8 10.51 8.27 -10.50
C PRO A 8 9.15 7.81 -11.03
N ASN A 9 8.97 7.67 -12.35
CA ASN A 9 7.69 7.25 -12.94
C ASN A 9 7.48 5.74 -13.03
N HIS A 10 8.47 4.95 -12.59
CA HIS A 10 8.47 3.48 -12.68
C HIS A 10 8.68 2.85 -11.29
N GLY A 11 8.33 3.58 -10.24
CA GLY A 11 8.31 3.05 -8.88
C GLY A 11 7.17 2.05 -8.70
N TYR A 12 7.29 1.22 -7.66
CA TYR A 12 6.34 0.15 -7.35
C TYR A 12 4.86 0.62 -7.37
N TYR A 13 4.53 1.66 -6.60
CA TYR A 13 3.17 2.21 -6.54
C TYR A 13 2.68 2.82 -7.86
N SER A 14 3.58 3.24 -8.76
CA SER A 14 3.22 3.71 -10.10
C SER A 14 2.70 2.55 -10.96
N ILE A 15 3.36 1.40 -10.87
CA ILE A 15 2.97 0.18 -11.59
C ILE A 15 1.66 -0.36 -11.02
N VAL A 16 1.53 -0.47 -9.70
CA VAL A 16 0.26 -0.86 -9.06
C VAL A 16 -0.88 0.07 -9.49
N SER A 17 -0.66 1.40 -9.52
CA SER A 17 -1.67 2.35 -10.00
C SER A 17 -2.03 2.14 -11.48
N LYS A 18 -1.04 1.80 -12.31
CA LYS A 18 -1.24 1.52 -13.73
C LYS A 18 -2.09 0.27 -13.94
N ASP A 19 -1.81 -0.82 -13.24
CA ASP A 19 -2.55 -2.09 -13.37
C ASP A 19 -4.04 -1.89 -13.04
N PHE A 20 -4.34 -1.14 -11.98
CA PHE A 20 -5.72 -0.79 -11.62
C PHE A 20 -6.38 0.12 -12.66
N LYS A 21 -5.64 1.09 -13.21
CA LYS A 21 -6.15 2.02 -14.23
C LYS A 21 -6.45 1.31 -15.55
N GLU A 22 -5.58 0.40 -15.98
CA GLU A 22 -5.77 -0.43 -17.18
C GLU A 22 -6.90 -1.43 -17.01
N THR A 23 -7.14 -1.91 -15.78
CA THR A 23 -8.29 -2.76 -15.46
C THR A 23 -9.60 -1.97 -15.48
N SER A 24 -9.66 -0.81 -14.82
CA SER A 24 -10.82 0.08 -14.84
C SER A 24 -10.48 1.48 -14.36
N GLU A 25 -10.67 2.47 -15.24
CA GLU A 25 -10.52 3.89 -14.87
C GLU A 25 -11.49 4.32 -13.76
N SER A 26 -12.68 3.71 -13.70
CA SER A 26 -13.68 4.02 -12.66
C SER A 26 -13.25 3.48 -11.30
N CYS A 27 -12.71 2.25 -11.27
CA CYS A 27 -12.13 1.63 -10.09
C CYS A 27 -10.94 2.44 -9.58
N TYR A 28 -9.95 2.70 -10.42
CA TYR A 28 -8.78 3.55 -10.14
C TYR A 28 -9.20 4.91 -9.57
N SER A 29 -10.14 5.60 -10.23
CA SER A 29 -10.60 6.92 -9.79
C SER A 29 -11.35 6.88 -8.45
N THR A 30 -11.99 5.76 -8.14
CA THR A 30 -12.71 5.56 -6.87
C THR A 30 -11.72 5.31 -5.73
N ILE A 31 -10.71 4.46 -5.96
CA ILE A 31 -9.61 4.22 -5.00
C ILE A 31 -8.90 5.54 -4.69
N LYS A 32 -8.50 6.28 -5.73
CA LYS A 32 -7.82 7.56 -5.55
C LYS A 32 -8.57 8.56 -4.69
N LYS A 33 -9.89 8.61 -4.80
CA LYS A 33 -10.75 9.50 -4.01
C LYS A 33 -10.99 8.98 -2.59
N SER A 34 -10.88 7.66 -2.37
CA SER A 34 -11.30 7.05 -1.11
C SER A 34 -10.44 7.51 0.06
N TRP A 35 -9.14 7.71 -0.14
CA TRP A 35 -8.20 8.10 0.92
C TRP A 35 -8.64 9.36 1.68
N ALA A 36 -8.91 10.44 0.95
CA ALA A 36 -9.37 11.69 1.55
C ALA A 36 -10.77 11.56 2.17
N VAL A 37 -11.62 10.68 1.63
CA VAL A 37 -12.96 10.41 2.19
C VAL A 37 -12.85 9.65 3.51
N ILE A 38 -11.93 8.69 3.61
CA ILE A 38 -11.64 7.95 4.84
C ILE A 38 -11.16 8.92 5.93
N ASP A 39 -10.18 9.77 5.61
CA ASP A 39 -9.63 10.73 6.58
C ASP A 39 -10.69 11.75 7.03
N LYS A 40 -11.49 12.26 6.08
CA LYS A 40 -12.60 13.16 6.40
C LYS A 40 -13.59 12.51 7.38
N ILE A 41 -14.09 11.32 7.06
CA ILE A 41 -15.07 10.64 7.92
C ILE A 41 -14.44 10.27 9.26
N GLY A 42 -13.21 9.76 9.27
CA GLY A 42 -12.50 9.39 10.49
C GLY A 42 -12.28 10.54 11.47
N SER A 43 -12.20 11.78 10.97
CA SER A 43 -12.08 13.00 11.78
C SER A 43 -13.39 13.44 12.46
N GLU A 44 -14.54 12.93 12.01
CA GLU A 44 -15.85 13.27 12.57
C GLU A 44 -16.15 12.48 13.86
N PRO A 45 -17.01 13.01 14.76
CA PRO A 45 -17.47 12.25 15.92
C PRO A 45 -18.11 10.91 15.51
N ASN A 46 -17.64 9.81 16.09
CA ASN A 46 -18.03 8.44 15.75
C ASN A 46 -17.62 7.97 14.33
N GLY A 47 -16.79 8.73 13.62
CA GLY A 47 -16.29 8.40 12.28
C GLY A 47 -15.63 7.03 12.19
N LEU A 48 -14.72 6.71 13.11
CA LEU A 48 -14.06 5.40 13.18
C LEU A 48 -15.05 4.25 13.45
N SER A 49 -16.09 4.48 14.27
CA SER A 49 -17.15 3.49 14.50
C SER A 49 -17.97 3.26 13.24
N PHE A 50 -18.28 4.33 12.50
CA PHE A 50 -18.95 4.24 11.21
C PHE A 50 -18.10 3.43 10.20
N LEU A 51 -16.81 3.74 10.07
CA LEU A 51 -15.89 3.03 9.17
C LEU A 51 -15.77 1.55 9.54
N SER A 52 -15.60 1.24 10.83
CA SER A 52 -15.53 -0.13 11.33
C SER A 52 -16.77 -0.95 10.94
N LYS A 53 -17.97 -0.36 11.12
CA LYS A 53 -19.24 -0.99 10.73
C LYS A 53 -19.39 -1.11 9.22
N LYS A 54 -19.01 -0.07 8.47
CA LYS A 54 -19.09 -0.03 7.01
C LYS A 54 -18.29 -1.18 6.38
N PHE A 55 -17.05 -1.35 6.82
CA PHE A 55 -16.14 -2.39 6.33
C PHE A 55 -16.28 -3.73 7.07
N LYS A 56 -17.20 -3.81 8.04
CA LYS A 56 -17.43 -4.99 8.89
C LYS A 56 -16.13 -5.51 9.52
N THR A 57 -15.30 -4.63 10.07
CA THR A 57 -14.02 -5.02 10.65
C THR A 57 -14.24 -5.90 11.89
N CYS A 58 -13.37 -6.91 12.10
CA CYS A 58 -13.49 -7.80 13.26
C CYS A 58 -13.18 -7.09 14.60
N LYS A 59 -12.44 -5.99 14.54
CA LYS A 59 -12.12 -5.11 15.67
C LYS A 59 -12.45 -3.67 15.28
N TYR A 60 -12.80 -2.86 16.27
CA TYR A 60 -12.95 -1.42 16.04
C TYR A 60 -11.62 -0.80 15.66
N LEU A 61 -11.67 0.10 14.67
CA LEU A 61 -10.52 0.87 14.22
C LEU A 61 -10.09 1.86 15.30
N ASN A 62 -8.79 1.91 15.62
CA ASN A 62 -8.25 2.91 16.55
C ASN A 62 -7.94 4.24 15.85
N ASN A 63 -7.65 4.21 14.56
CA ASN A 63 -7.37 5.36 13.71
C ASN A 63 -7.70 5.02 12.24
N THR A 64 -7.59 6.00 11.34
CA THR A 64 -7.85 5.78 9.90
C THR A 64 -6.73 5.01 9.21
N GLU A 65 -5.49 5.10 9.70
CA GLU A 65 -4.35 4.40 9.11
C GLU A 65 -4.52 2.89 9.15
N GLU A 66 -5.11 2.31 10.18
CA GLU A 66 -5.42 0.87 10.21
C GLU A 66 -6.26 0.40 9.01
N LEU A 67 -7.21 1.21 8.54
CA LEU A 67 -7.99 0.92 7.34
C LEU A 67 -7.22 1.23 6.06
N LYS A 68 -6.45 2.31 6.05
CA LYS A 68 -5.68 2.73 4.87
C LYS A 68 -4.56 1.74 4.57
N ASP A 69 -3.80 1.32 5.58
CA ASP A 69 -2.72 0.31 5.48
C ASP A 69 -3.25 -1.02 4.95
N PHE A 70 -4.42 -1.45 5.45
CA PHE A 70 -5.07 -2.66 4.97
C PHE A 70 -5.46 -2.56 3.48
N LEU A 71 -6.10 -1.44 3.08
CA LEU A 71 -6.50 -1.25 1.69
C LEU A 71 -5.28 -1.11 0.77
N ASP A 72 -4.24 -0.41 1.23
CA ASP A 72 -2.97 -0.28 0.52
C ASP A 72 -2.35 -1.65 0.22
N SER A 73 -2.21 -2.46 1.27
CA SER A 73 -1.69 -3.83 1.18
C SER A 73 -2.55 -4.70 0.27
N LEU A 74 -3.88 -4.63 0.38
CA LEU A 74 -4.79 -5.36 -0.52
C LEU A 74 -4.59 -4.97 -1.99
N TYR A 75 -4.47 -3.68 -2.31
CA TYR A 75 -4.25 -3.25 -3.69
C TYR A 75 -2.89 -3.69 -4.21
N CYS A 76 -1.87 -3.61 -3.38
CA CYS A 76 -0.52 -4.09 -3.70
C CYS A 76 -0.48 -5.61 -3.93
N ASP A 77 -1.15 -6.40 -3.10
CA ASP A 77 -1.24 -7.86 -3.24
C ASP A 77 -2.00 -8.25 -4.50
N LEU A 78 -3.11 -7.58 -4.80
CA LEU A 78 -3.89 -7.84 -6.01
C LEU A 78 -3.10 -7.55 -7.29
N ALA A 79 -2.25 -6.52 -7.30
CA ALA A 79 -1.40 -6.22 -8.45
C ALA A 79 -0.21 -7.20 -8.58
N GLN A 80 0.33 -7.70 -7.46
CA GLN A 80 1.49 -8.58 -7.47
C GLN A 80 1.18 -10.04 -7.76
N TYR A 81 0.12 -10.55 -7.12
CA TYR A 81 -0.11 -12.00 -7.02
C TYR A 81 -1.39 -12.46 -7.72
N GLU A 82 -2.31 -11.53 -7.97
CA GLU A 82 -3.65 -11.84 -8.47
C GLU A 82 -4.03 -10.88 -9.61
N SER A 83 -5.26 -10.35 -9.60
CA SER A 83 -5.75 -9.39 -10.58
C SER A 83 -6.58 -8.29 -9.89
N PRO A 84 -6.37 -7.00 -10.24
CA PRO A 84 -7.26 -5.92 -9.81
C PRO A 84 -8.74 -6.14 -10.13
N SER A 85 -9.06 -6.96 -11.14
CA SER A 85 -10.44 -7.26 -11.55
C SER A 85 -11.28 -7.90 -10.43
N PHE A 86 -10.64 -8.63 -9.50
CA PHE A 86 -11.34 -9.27 -8.38
C PHE A 86 -12.14 -8.28 -7.51
N ILE A 87 -11.67 -7.02 -7.41
CA ILE A 87 -12.42 -5.96 -6.72
C ILE A 87 -13.06 -4.98 -7.70
N CYS A 88 -12.39 -4.66 -8.82
CA CYS A 88 -12.86 -3.63 -9.73
C CYS A 88 -14.21 -3.98 -10.38
N ASP A 89 -14.45 -5.26 -10.70
CA ASP A 89 -15.72 -5.70 -11.28
C ASP A 89 -16.90 -5.41 -10.34
N ALA A 90 -16.73 -5.68 -9.05
CA ALA A 90 -17.76 -5.43 -8.04
C ALA A 90 -17.93 -3.93 -7.76
N MET A 91 -16.82 -3.18 -7.71
CA MET A 91 -16.84 -1.72 -7.55
C MET A 91 -17.57 -1.01 -8.70
N ASP A 92 -17.42 -1.51 -9.92
CA ASP A 92 -18.08 -0.95 -11.12
C ASP A 92 -19.55 -1.35 -11.21
N LYS A 93 -19.88 -2.60 -10.86
CA LYS A 93 -21.28 -3.09 -10.78
C LYS A 93 -22.13 -2.33 -9.76
N ALA A 94 -21.52 -1.81 -8.68
CA ALA A 94 -22.24 -0.99 -7.71
C ALA A 94 -22.86 0.29 -8.31
N GLY A 95 -22.35 0.78 -9.45
CA GLY A 95 -22.94 1.89 -10.22
C GLY A 95 -22.47 3.28 -9.79
N LYS A 96 -22.62 4.25 -10.70
CA LYS A 96 -22.06 5.62 -10.59
C LYS A 96 -22.72 6.53 -9.54
N GLY A 97 -23.87 6.14 -8.99
CA GLY A 97 -24.62 6.90 -7.97
C GLY A 97 -24.35 6.46 -6.52
N VAL A 98 -23.54 5.42 -6.33
CA VAL A 98 -23.16 4.90 -5.01
C VAL A 98 -21.95 5.67 -4.49
N ASP A 99 -21.96 5.98 -3.19
CA ASP A 99 -20.86 6.72 -2.57
C ASP A 99 -19.52 5.96 -2.66
N VAL A 100 -18.43 6.73 -2.59
CA VAL A 100 -17.06 6.21 -2.77
C VAL A 100 -16.77 5.02 -1.84
N LEU A 101 -17.11 5.11 -0.55
CA LEU A 101 -16.79 4.04 0.40
C LEU A 101 -17.67 2.81 0.21
N SER A 102 -18.94 2.97 -0.16
CA SER A 102 -19.80 1.85 -0.55
C SER A 102 -19.23 1.09 -1.75
N ARG A 103 -18.68 1.78 -2.76
CA ARG A 103 -18.03 1.12 -3.89
C ARG A 103 -16.81 0.32 -3.44
N ILE A 104 -15.90 0.93 -2.66
CA ILE A 104 -14.73 0.24 -2.11
C ILE A 104 -15.16 -0.99 -1.29
N GLN A 105 -16.16 -0.83 -0.43
CA GLN A 105 -16.69 -1.92 0.40
C GLN A 105 -17.27 -3.06 -0.46
N ALA A 106 -17.94 -2.77 -1.57
CA ALA A 106 -18.44 -3.79 -2.49
C ALA A 106 -17.29 -4.61 -3.11
N GLY A 107 -16.20 -3.94 -3.50
CA GLY A 107 -14.97 -4.58 -3.97
C GLY A 107 -14.35 -5.51 -2.91
N VAL A 108 -14.10 -4.96 -1.72
CA VAL A 108 -13.52 -5.72 -0.59
C VAL A 108 -14.41 -6.91 -0.22
N ALA A 109 -15.72 -6.72 -0.10
CA ALA A 109 -16.64 -7.80 0.23
C ALA A 109 -16.69 -8.89 -0.85
N ALA A 110 -16.57 -8.54 -2.13
CA ALA A 110 -16.53 -9.53 -3.20
C ALA A 110 -15.27 -10.42 -3.11
N TYR A 111 -14.10 -9.81 -2.87
CA TYR A 111 -12.83 -10.53 -2.76
C TYR A 111 -12.78 -11.44 -1.53
N PHE A 112 -13.26 -10.97 -0.37
CA PHE A 112 -13.30 -11.77 0.86
C PHE A 112 -14.58 -12.62 1.01
N HIS A 113 -15.29 -12.88 -0.09
CA HIS A 113 -16.51 -13.70 -0.12
C HIS A 113 -17.55 -13.36 0.95
N ALA A 114 -17.71 -12.05 1.23
CA ALA A 114 -18.60 -11.51 2.24
C ALA A 114 -18.45 -12.17 3.63
N SER A 115 -17.20 -12.45 4.04
CA SER A 115 -16.86 -12.92 5.39
C SER A 115 -17.63 -12.16 6.49
N HIS A 116 -17.95 -12.86 7.58
CA HIS A 116 -18.68 -12.30 8.72
C HIS A 116 -18.05 -11.01 9.24
N CYS A 117 -16.71 -10.98 9.31
CA CYS A 117 -15.95 -9.77 9.55
C CYS A 117 -14.61 -9.79 8.80
N LEU A 118 -14.06 -8.61 8.57
CA LEU A 118 -12.78 -8.38 7.92
C LEU A 118 -11.66 -8.35 8.96
N ASN A 119 -10.74 -9.30 8.86
CA ASN A 119 -9.50 -9.26 9.64
C ASN A 119 -8.55 -8.28 8.96
N MET A 120 -8.24 -7.18 9.63
CA MET A 120 -7.42 -6.09 9.09
C MET A 120 -5.93 -6.43 9.00
N LYS A 121 -5.52 -7.63 9.43
CA LYS A 121 -4.15 -8.13 9.28
C LYS A 121 -4.08 -9.04 8.07
N LEU A 122 -3.40 -8.59 7.03
CA LEU A 122 -3.03 -9.39 5.87
C LEU A 122 -1.71 -10.11 6.20
N GLY A 123 -1.75 -11.44 6.28
CA GLY A 123 -0.58 -12.27 6.57
C GLY A 123 -0.32 -12.56 8.06
N GLU A 124 0.61 -13.48 8.29
CA GLU A 124 1.08 -13.86 9.62
C GLU A 124 2.32 -13.06 10.02
N PHE A 125 2.41 -12.68 11.28
CA PHE A 125 3.57 -11.98 11.83
C PHE A 125 4.49 -13.02 12.49
N ASP A 126 5.30 -13.66 11.67
CA ASP A 126 6.21 -14.75 12.05
C ASP A 126 7.68 -14.30 12.09
N GLU A 127 8.59 -15.22 12.38
CA GLU A 127 10.03 -14.96 12.37
C GLU A 127 10.54 -14.51 10.99
N THR A 128 9.90 -14.98 9.91
CA THR A 128 10.23 -14.59 8.52
C THR A 128 9.95 -13.11 8.29
N PHE A 129 8.78 -12.62 8.72
CA PHE A 129 8.41 -11.22 8.62
C PHE A 129 9.40 -10.33 9.37
N VAL A 130 9.78 -10.73 10.60
CA VAL A 130 10.75 -10.00 11.42
C VAL A 130 12.14 -10.00 10.76
N GLY A 131 12.57 -11.15 10.23
CA GLY A 131 13.85 -11.29 9.53
C GLY A 131 13.94 -10.39 8.30
N TYR A 132 12.88 -10.37 7.48
CA TYR A 132 12.81 -9.51 6.30
C TYR A 132 12.83 -8.02 6.67
N ALA A 133 12.08 -7.62 7.70
CA ALA A 133 12.09 -6.25 8.19
C ALA A 133 13.47 -5.81 8.71
N TRP A 134 14.24 -6.73 9.31
CA TRP A 134 15.63 -6.47 9.68
C TRP A 134 16.55 -6.33 8.45
N GLN A 135 16.36 -7.14 7.41
CA GLN A 135 17.14 -7.07 6.16
C GLN A 135 16.94 -5.72 5.44
N THR A 136 15.71 -5.22 5.38
CA THR A 136 15.42 -3.91 4.77
C THR A 136 16.00 -2.76 5.59
N CYS A 137 16.01 -2.89 6.93
CA CYS A 137 16.64 -1.92 7.82
C CYS A 137 18.17 -1.96 7.88
N SER A 138 18.80 -2.96 7.26
CA SER A 138 20.25 -3.11 7.22
C SER A 138 20.79 -2.85 5.81
N GLU A 139 20.59 -3.78 4.89
CA GLU A 139 21.26 -3.79 3.59
C GLU A 139 20.29 -3.57 2.42
N MET A 140 19.08 -4.14 2.49
CA MET A 140 18.08 -4.07 1.43
C MET A 140 17.26 -2.75 1.49
N VAL A 141 17.96 -1.62 1.47
CA VAL A 141 17.34 -0.29 1.56
C VAL A 141 16.71 0.07 0.22
N MET A 142 15.42 -0.24 0.08
CA MET A 142 14.64 0.06 -1.10
C MET A 142 13.78 1.31 -0.85
N PRO A 143 14.07 2.45 -1.52
CA PRO A 143 13.38 3.71 -1.31
C PRO A 143 12.06 3.74 -2.07
N VAL A 144 11.06 3.06 -1.51
CA VAL A 144 9.70 3.06 -2.04
C VAL A 144 8.94 4.24 -1.40
N GLY A 145 8.47 5.18 -2.23
CA GLY A 145 7.51 6.20 -1.81
C GLY A 145 6.12 5.87 -2.33
N TRP A 146 5.08 6.30 -1.61
CA TRP A 146 3.70 6.24 -2.10
C TRP A 146 3.49 7.37 -3.08
N GLY A 147 2.86 7.07 -4.22
CA GLY A 147 2.55 8.06 -5.24
C GLY A 147 3.77 8.84 -5.75
N SER A 148 4.30 8.49 -6.92
CA SER A 148 5.45 9.21 -7.47
C SER A 148 5.06 10.41 -8.33
N ASN A 149 3.79 10.53 -8.72
CA ASN A 149 3.26 11.57 -9.59
C ASN A 149 1.72 11.69 -9.45
N ASN A 150 1.16 12.66 -10.16
CA ASN A 150 -0.29 12.92 -10.18
C ASN A 150 -1.11 11.76 -10.79
N ASP A 151 -0.50 10.75 -11.39
CA ASP A 151 -1.17 9.58 -11.95
C ASP A 151 -1.22 8.38 -11.00
N SER A 152 -0.68 8.51 -9.79
CA SER A 152 -0.88 7.48 -8.77
C SER A 152 -2.30 7.52 -8.21
N MET A 153 -2.84 6.34 -7.88
CA MET A 153 -4.06 6.24 -7.08
C MET A 153 -3.80 6.33 -5.59
N PHE A 154 -2.56 6.29 -5.13
CA PHE A 154 -2.20 6.38 -3.72
C PHE A 154 -1.93 7.84 -3.31
N PRO A 155 -2.01 8.16 -2.00
CA PRO A 155 -1.57 9.46 -1.50
C PRO A 155 -0.10 9.73 -1.85
N LEU A 156 0.24 11.01 -2.00
CA LEU A 156 1.61 11.41 -2.26
C LEU A 156 2.43 11.33 -0.95
N GLU A 157 3.35 10.39 -0.88
CA GLU A 157 4.30 10.24 0.23
C GLU A 157 5.69 9.89 -0.28
N LYS A 158 6.60 10.85 -0.19
CA LYS A 158 7.97 10.63 -0.66
C LYS A 158 8.74 9.83 0.38
N PHE A 159 9.55 8.88 -0.09
CA PHE A 159 10.52 8.21 0.76
C PHE A 159 11.49 9.22 1.39
N ASP A 160 11.57 9.22 2.71
CA ASP A 160 12.50 10.03 3.50
C ASP A 160 13.52 9.12 4.21
N MET A 161 14.77 9.22 3.79
CA MET A 161 15.86 8.40 4.34
C MET A 161 16.17 8.72 5.81
N GLN A 162 15.96 9.96 6.27
CA GLN A 162 16.22 10.31 7.67
C GLN A 162 15.17 9.69 8.58
N VAL A 163 13.91 9.68 8.15
CA VAL A 163 12.83 8.96 8.84
C VAL A 163 13.14 7.47 8.85
N PHE A 164 13.49 6.90 7.69
CA PHE A 164 13.84 5.48 7.57
C PHE A 164 15.01 5.08 8.50
N ILE A 165 16.09 5.86 8.54
CA ILE A 165 17.24 5.62 9.43
C ILE A 165 16.82 5.65 10.90
N LYS A 166 16.01 6.65 11.30
CA LYS A 166 15.55 6.79 12.67
C LYS A 166 14.68 5.60 13.09
N ASP A 167 13.79 5.15 12.23
CA ASP A 167 12.89 4.03 12.50
C ASP A 167 13.66 2.72 12.60
N CYS A 168 14.62 2.47 11.70
CA CYS A 168 15.47 1.27 11.76
C CYS A 168 16.36 1.24 12.99
N LYS A 169 16.92 2.40 13.38
CA LYS A 169 17.68 2.52 14.64
C LYS A 169 16.79 2.25 15.84
N HIS A 170 15.55 2.74 15.84
CA HIS A 170 14.62 2.52 16.95
C HIS A 170 14.18 1.06 17.06
N LYS A 171 13.80 0.42 15.95
CA LYS A 171 13.25 -0.95 15.93
C LYS A 171 14.33 -2.02 16.14
N TYR A 172 15.50 -1.86 15.52
CA TYR A 172 16.51 -2.92 15.44
C TYR A 172 17.89 -2.50 15.94
N SER A 173 18.08 -1.23 16.35
CA SER A 173 19.40 -0.69 16.71
C SER A 173 20.43 -0.79 15.58
N VAL A 174 19.97 -0.84 14.33
CA VAL A 174 20.82 -0.91 13.12
C VAL A 174 20.73 0.40 12.35
N LEU A 175 21.85 0.79 11.73
CA LEU A 175 21.89 1.88 10.76
C LEU A 175 21.89 1.31 9.33
N PRO A 176 20.91 1.67 8.49
CA PRO A 176 20.85 1.20 7.11
C PRO A 176 22.08 1.61 6.29
N ARG A 177 22.50 0.73 5.37
CA ARG A 177 23.61 0.94 4.44
C ARG A 177 23.08 1.05 3.00
N PRO A 178 22.59 2.22 2.57
CA PRO A 178 21.81 2.37 1.34
C PRO A 178 22.54 2.03 0.04
N HIS A 179 23.87 2.05 0.05
CA HIS A 179 24.70 1.78 -1.13
C HIS A 179 25.39 0.42 -1.09
N TRP A 180 25.16 -0.38 -0.04
CA TRP A 180 25.86 -1.65 0.13
C TRP A 180 25.54 -2.63 -1.00
N ILE A 181 24.25 -2.84 -1.28
CA ILE A 181 23.79 -3.75 -2.33
C ILE A 181 24.29 -3.32 -3.71
N THR A 182 24.19 -2.04 -4.04
CA THR A 182 24.59 -1.52 -5.36
C THR A 182 26.11 -1.51 -5.54
N THR A 183 26.88 -1.36 -4.46
CA THR A 183 28.35 -1.49 -4.49
C THR A 183 28.77 -2.94 -4.62
N TYR A 184 28.15 -3.84 -3.85
CA TYR A 184 28.54 -5.24 -3.78
C TYR A 184 28.13 -6.02 -5.04
N TYR A 185 26.91 -5.81 -5.53
CA TYR A 185 26.36 -6.50 -6.70
C TYR A 185 26.39 -5.68 -7.99
N GLY A 186 26.83 -4.43 -7.90
CA GLY A 186 27.17 -3.55 -9.03
C GLY A 186 26.09 -2.71 -9.65
N GLY A 187 24.81 -2.93 -9.31
CA GLY A 187 23.73 -2.07 -9.80
C GLY A 187 23.76 -1.92 -11.33
N HIS A 188 23.94 -0.68 -11.82
CA HIS A 188 24.08 -0.38 -13.25
C HIS A 188 25.33 -0.99 -13.89
N ASP A 189 26.40 -1.16 -13.11
CA ASP A 189 27.72 -1.60 -13.52
C ASP A 189 27.99 -3.08 -13.20
N MET A 190 26.95 -3.92 -13.16
CA MET A 190 27.06 -5.35 -12.82
C MET A 190 28.13 -6.11 -13.64
N LYS A 191 28.46 -5.65 -14.85
CA LYS A 191 29.50 -6.25 -15.71
C LYS A 191 30.93 -5.95 -15.25
N LEU A 192 31.13 -4.93 -14.41
CA LEU A 192 32.45 -4.48 -13.94
C LEU A 192 32.86 -5.13 -12.61
N ILE A 193 31.99 -5.97 -12.02
CA ILE A 193 32.19 -6.56 -10.69
C ILE A 193 32.36 -8.09 -10.76
N LEU A 194 32.62 -8.62 -11.98
CA LEU A 194 33.00 -10.01 -12.24
C LEU A 194 34.50 -10.21 -12.15
#